data_AF-K1S660-F1
#
_entry.id   AF-K1S660-F1
#
_cell.length_a   1.000
_cell.length_b   1.000
_cell.length_c   1.000
_cell.angle_alpha   90.00
_cell.angle_beta   90.00
_cell.angle_gamma   90.00
#
_symmetry.space_group_name_H-M   'P 1'
#
loop_
_entity.id
_entity.type
_entity.pdbx_description
1 polymer ?
#
loop_
_entity_poly.entity_id
_entity_poly.type
_entity_poly.pdbx_seq_one_letter_code
_entity_poly.pdbx_strand_id
1 'polypeptide(L)'
;MSKIITLRKGLDINLAGKPQETLTEAPLSPEYALSPLDFEGVTPKLLVKVGDEVKAGTPLFFNKYNERVLFTSPVSGKVAAINRGEKRKVLSVTVTPDAVQRYEEFEKPDLKKASREQIVELLLRSGLWPMIVQRPYGIIADPNDTPKAVFISAFDSAPLAPDYNFVLRDEQRNLQAGIELMRRLTPGKVHLSVRAKAEGRMPELQGVELHTFAGKHPVGNVGVQIHHVDPINKGDIVWTVNIQDLAIIGRLVNEGRVDMHKTVAVTGSEIEKPAYVRIIAGARVDSVVKGNVKAQKEGDSIRFISGNVLTGTKTALDGFVGFYANQLTAIPEGDKYELLGWAMPRLKKFSVYARLLLV
;
A
#
# COMPACT_ATOMS: atom_id res chain seq x y z
N MET A 1 -3.25 5.86 32.09
CA MET A 1 -4.26 5.79 31.02
C MET A 1 -3.70 6.51 29.82
N SER A 2 -3.48 5.83 28.69
CA SER A 2 -2.98 6.46 27.47
C SER A 2 -4.01 7.47 26.97
N LYS A 3 -3.55 8.65 26.55
CA LYS A 3 -4.41 9.73 26.07
C LYS A 3 -4.96 9.34 24.69
N ILE A 4 -6.27 9.11 24.58
CA ILE A 4 -6.93 8.86 23.29
C ILE A 4 -7.07 10.17 22.53
N ILE A 5 -6.51 10.25 21.32
CA ILE A 5 -6.63 11.40 20.43
C ILE A 5 -7.93 11.25 19.62
N THR A 6 -8.90 12.13 19.87
CA THR A 6 -10.24 12.03 19.26
C THR A 6 -10.48 13.12 18.22
N LEU A 7 -10.71 12.71 16.97
CA LEU A 7 -11.17 13.59 15.89
C LEU A 7 -12.68 13.75 15.96
N ARG A 8 -13.13 14.97 16.22
CA ARG A 8 -14.57 15.30 16.33
C ARG A 8 -15.24 15.55 14.98
N LYS A 9 -14.46 15.85 13.94
CA LYS A 9 -14.92 16.13 12.58
C LYS A 9 -14.46 15.03 11.63
N GLY A 10 -15.17 14.86 10.52
CA GLY A 10 -14.92 13.82 9.53
C GLY A 10 -16.21 13.18 9.06
N LEU A 11 -16.08 12.28 8.07
CA LEU A 11 -17.23 11.60 7.47
C LEU A 11 -16.84 10.19 7.02
N ASP A 12 -17.56 9.20 7.50
CA ASP A 12 -17.44 7.83 7.00
C ASP A 12 -18.40 7.63 5.83
N ILE A 13 -17.86 7.24 4.68
CA ILE A 13 -18.66 6.85 3.51
C ILE A 13 -18.94 5.35 3.63
N ASN A 14 -20.20 5.02 3.93
CA ASN A 14 -20.64 3.64 4.11
C ASN A 14 -20.99 3.00 2.77
N LEU A 15 -19.97 2.49 2.07
CA LEU A 15 -20.16 1.69 0.87
C LEU A 15 -20.56 0.25 1.19
N ALA A 16 -21.25 -0.38 0.25
CA ALA A 16 -21.51 -1.82 0.27
C ALA A 16 -20.26 -2.61 -0.17
N GLY A 17 -20.21 -3.89 0.22
CA GLY A 17 -19.10 -4.79 -0.16
C GLY A 17 -17.91 -4.74 0.79
N LYS A 18 -18.16 -4.67 2.10
CA LYS A 18 -17.14 -4.86 3.13
C LYS A 18 -16.58 -6.29 3.06
N PRO A 19 -15.26 -6.48 3.15
CA PRO A 19 -14.66 -7.81 3.08
C PRO A 19 -15.06 -8.63 4.31
N GLN A 20 -15.39 -9.89 4.10
CA GLN A 20 -15.48 -10.86 5.19
C GLN A 20 -14.07 -11.25 5.64
N GLU A 21 -13.91 -11.56 6.93
CA GLU A 21 -12.66 -12.05 7.54
C GLU A 21 -12.32 -13.49 7.12
N THR A 22 -12.28 -13.72 5.81
CA THR A 22 -11.85 -14.95 5.17
C THR A 22 -10.62 -14.64 4.34
N LEU A 23 -9.59 -15.48 4.45
CA LEU A 23 -8.35 -15.34 3.71
C LEU A 23 -8.30 -16.42 2.64
N THR A 24 -8.06 -16.00 1.41
CA THR A 24 -7.82 -16.89 0.27
C THR A 24 -6.48 -16.57 -0.36
N GLU A 25 -5.83 -17.57 -0.95
CA GLU A 25 -4.60 -17.38 -1.72
C GLU A 25 -4.97 -17.13 -3.19
N ALA A 26 -4.47 -16.04 -3.77
CA ALA A 26 -4.58 -15.85 -5.21
C ALA A 26 -3.72 -16.89 -5.93
N PRO A 27 -4.16 -17.39 -7.11
CA PRO A 27 -3.25 -18.12 -7.97
C PRO A 27 -2.06 -17.24 -8.37
N LEU A 28 -0.96 -17.88 -8.75
CA LEU A 28 0.16 -17.16 -9.36
C LEU A 28 -0.35 -16.41 -10.60
N SER A 29 -0.14 -15.10 -10.62
CA SER A 29 -0.57 -14.25 -11.73
C SER A 29 0.26 -14.56 -12.96
N PRO A 30 -0.29 -14.55 -14.19
CA PRO A 30 0.51 -14.81 -15.38
C PRO A 30 1.59 -13.74 -15.61
N GLU A 31 1.44 -12.57 -15.00
CA GLU A 31 2.38 -11.48 -15.11
C GLU A 31 2.28 -10.58 -13.87
N TYR A 32 3.43 -10.03 -13.44
CA TYR A 32 3.53 -9.05 -12.37
C TYR A 32 4.13 -7.76 -12.91
N ALA A 33 3.65 -6.60 -12.46
CA ALA A 33 4.16 -5.31 -12.89
C ALA A 33 4.77 -4.50 -11.74
N LEU A 34 5.85 -3.80 -12.05
CA LEU A 34 6.34 -2.69 -11.26
C LEU A 34 6.28 -1.41 -12.09
N SER A 35 5.53 -0.43 -11.59
CA SER A 35 5.25 0.82 -12.28
C SER A 35 6.06 1.96 -11.65
N PRO A 36 6.96 2.64 -12.40
CA PRO A 36 7.59 3.86 -11.90
C PRO A 36 6.58 5.00 -11.66
N LEU A 37 5.37 4.91 -12.22
CA LEU A 37 4.31 5.91 -12.02
C LEU A 37 3.69 5.85 -10.62
N ASP A 38 3.93 4.77 -9.88
CA ASP A 38 3.46 4.62 -8.51
C ASP A 38 4.27 5.51 -7.55
N PHE A 39 5.42 6.02 -8.01
CA PHE A 39 6.38 6.77 -7.22
C PHE A 39 6.50 8.20 -7.73
N GLU A 40 6.01 9.15 -6.95
CA GLU A 40 6.09 10.57 -7.28
C GLU A 40 7.55 11.04 -7.39
N GLY A 41 7.87 11.79 -8.45
CA GLY A 41 9.22 12.31 -8.71
C GLY A 41 10.25 11.32 -9.25
N VAL A 42 9.88 10.06 -9.52
CA VAL A 42 10.82 9.05 -10.04
C VAL A 42 10.96 9.16 -11.56
N THR A 43 12.21 9.26 -12.03
CA THR A 43 12.53 9.13 -13.45
C THR A 43 13.30 7.82 -13.67
N PRO A 44 12.68 6.78 -14.25
CA PRO A 44 13.28 5.45 -14.30
C PRO A 44 14.42 5.35 -15.32
N LYS A 45 15.49 4.65 -14.94
CA LYS A 45 16.55 4.16 -15.81
C LYS A 45 16.61 2.63 -15.70
N LEU A 46 16.36 1.96 -16.83
CA LEU A 46 16.23 0.51 -16.88
C LEU A 46 17.58 -0.18 -16.70
N LEU A 47 17.57 -1.27 -15.92
CA LEU A 47 18.71 -2.17 -15.73
C LEU A 47 18.54 -3.49 -16.47
N VAL A 48 17.33 -3.74 -16.99
CA VAL A 48 16.97 -4.97 -17.69
C VAL A 48 16.42 -4.70 -19.09
N LYS A 49 16.38 -5.74 -19.90
CA LYS A 49 15.76 -5.80 -21.23
C LYS A 49 14.69 -6.89 -21.25
N VAL A 50 13.79 -6.80 -22.24
CA VAL A 50 12.82 -7.87 -22.48
C VAL A 50 13.56 -9.17 -22.76
N GLY A 51 13.18 -10.21 -22.05
CA GLY A 51 13.77 -11.54 -22.14
C GLY A 51 14.82 -11.88 -21.09
N ASP A 52 15.26 -10.91 -20.28
CA ASP A 52 16.21 -11.17 -19.19
C ASP A 52 15.57 -12.03 -18.10
N GLU A 53 16.35 -12.96 -17.53
CA GLU A 53 15.97 -13.69 -16.33
C GLU A 53 16.23 -12.85 -15.08
N VAL A 54 15.28 -12.88 -14.15
CA VAL A 54 15.34 -12.14 -12.89
C VAL A 54 14.93 -13.06 -11.73
N LYS A 55 15.48 -12.81 -10.54
CA LYS A 55 14.98 -13.35 -9.28
C LYS A 55 14.11 -12.32 -8.57
N ALA A 56 13.34 -12.75 -7.58
CA ALA A 56 12.71 -11.81 -6.66
C ALA A 56 13.80 -11.02 -5.92
N GLY A 57 13.73 -9.70 -5.98
CA GLY A 57 14.78 -8.80 -5.47
C GLY A 57 15.82 -8.36 -6.52
N THR A 58 15.82 -8.88 -7.75
CA THR A 58 16.71 -8.39 -8.81
C THR A 58 16.27 -6.98 -9.27
N PRO A 59 17.17 -5.98 -9.35
CA PRO A 59 16.83 -4.63 -9.80
C PRO A 59 16.32 -4.57 -11.25
N LEU A 60 15.16 -3.95 -11.47
CA LEU A 60 14.56 -3.72 -12.79
C LEU A 60 14.93 -2.34 -13.34
N PHE A 61 14.91 -1.33 -12.48
CA PHE A 61 15.29 0.04 -12.80
C PHE A 61 15.74 0.79 -11.54
N PHE A 62 16.35 1.96 -11.73
CA PHE A 62 16.71 2.89 -10.67
C PHE A 62 16.18 4.30 -10.96
N ASN A 63 16.18 5.17 -9.94
CA ASN A 63 15.84 6.57 -10.13
C ASN A 63 17.04 7.36 -10.70
N LYS A 64 16.88 7.99 -11.87
CA LYS A 64 17.92 8.82 -12.52
C LYS A 64 18.55 9.86 -11.58
N TYR A 65 17.78 10.40 -10.64
CA TYR A 65 18.24 11.45 -9.73
C TYR A 65 18.89 10.90 -8.44
N ASN A 66 18.78 9.61 -8.18
CA ASN A 66 19.47 8.93 -7.08
C ASN A 66 19.64 7.45 -7.43
N GLU A 67 20.79 7.10 -7.99
CA GLU A 67 21.03 5.78 -8.60
C GLU A 67 21.04 4.62 -7.60
N ARG A 68 21.23 4.93 -6.31
CA ARG A 68 21.15 3.94 -5.23
C ARG A 68 19.72 3.47 -4.95
N VAL A 69 18.71 4.26 -5.33
CA VAL A 69 17.30 3.88 -5.13
C VAL A 69 16.90 2.93 -6.26
N LEU A 70 16.95 1.63 -5.95
CA LEU A 70 16.60 0.54 -6.84
C LEU A 70 15.13 0.15 -6.69
N PHE A 71 14.56 -0.35 -7.79
CA PHE A 71 13.22 -0.89 -7.88
C PHE A 71 13.32 -2.31 -8.39
N THR A 72 13.01 -3.28 -7.54
CA THR A 72 13.35 -4.69 -7.74
C THR A 72 12.14 -5.53 -8.12
N SER A 73 12.38 -6.64 -8.81
CA SER A 73 11.34 -7.56 -9.24
C SER A 73 10.62 -8.17 -8.03
N PRO A 74 9.27 -8.19 -8.00
CA PRO A 74 8.53 -8.84 -6.91
C PRO A 74 8.53 -10.37 -7.00
N VAL A 75 8.87 -10.93 -8.17
CA VAL A 75 8.89 -12.38 -8.47
C VAL A 75 10.17 -12.76 -9.22
N SER A 76 10.55 -14.04 -9.20
CA SER A 76 11.49 -14.58 -10.18
C SER A 76 10.78 -14.94 -11.47
N GLY A 77 11.52 -14.91 -12.57
CA GLY A 77 11.04 -15.33 -13.87
C GLY A 77 11.74 -14.58 -15.00
N LYS A 78 10.97 -14.17 -15.99
CA LYS A 78 11.49 -13.52 -17.20
C LYS A 78 10.82 -12.18 -17.43
N VAL A 79 11.60 -11.15 -17.75
CA VAL A 79 11.07 -9.83 -18.12
C VAL A 79 10.26 -9.96 -19.40
N ALA A 80 8.95 -9.81 -19.28
CA ALA A 80 7.99 -10.02 -20.34
C ALA A 80 7.86 -8.79 -21.24
N ALA A 81 7.72 -7.61 -20.64
CA ALA A 81 7.62 -6.35 -21.38
C ALA A 81 8.18 -5.15 -20.60
N ILE A 82 8.56 -4.13 -21.38
CA ILE A 82 8.85 -2.79 -20.88
C ILE A 82 7.86 -1.86 -21.57
N ASN A 83 6.73 -1.62 -20.90
CA ASN A 83 5.62 -0.88 -21.46
C ASN A 83 5.94 0.62 -21.50
N ARG A 84 5.73 1.24 -22.66
CA ARG A 84 6.02 2.67 -22.87
C ARG A 84 4.78 3.37 -23.41
N GLY A 85 4.52 4.55 -22.87
CA GLY A 85 3.48 5.46 -23.34
C GLY A 85 4.03 6.53 -24.25
N GLU A 86 3.27 7.61 -24.38
CA GLU A 86 3.64 8.78 -25.16
C GLU A 86 5.02 9.31 -24.77
N LYS A 87 5.75 9.85 -25.76
CA LYS A 87 7.12 10.36 -25.60
C LYS A 87 8.08 9.33 -24.97
N ARG A 88 7.82 8.03 -25.18
CA ARG A 88 8.59 6.88 -24.67
C ARG A 88 8.66 6.81 -23.13
N LYS A 89 7.71 7.42 -22.42
CA LYS A 89 7.60 7.34 -20.95
C LYS A 89 7.44 5.88 -20.53
N VAL A 90 8.29 5.38 -19.63
CA VAL A 90 8.14 4.01 -19.10
C VAL A 90 6.91 3.98 -18.19
N LEU A 91 5.94 3.12 -18.52
CA LEU A 91 4.71 2.95 -17.78
C LEU A 91 4.85 1.83 -16.74
N SER A 92 5.43 0.71 -17.13
CA SER A 92 5.69 -0.43 -16.25
C SER A 92 6.76 -1.35 -16.83
N VAL A 93 7.40 -2.11 -15.95
CA VAL A 93 8.18 -3.29 -16.31
C VAL A 93 7.41 -4.50 -15.82
N THR A 94 7.20 -5.48 -16.70
CA THR A 94 6.43 -6.69 -16.36
C THR A 94 7.29 -7.95 -16.39
N VAL A 95 6.97 -8.88 -15.51
CA VAL A 95 7.70 -10.15 -15.33
C VAL A 95 6.71 -11.30 -15.34
N THR A 96 6.92 -12.26 -16.24
CA THR A 96 6.24 -13.56 -16.20
C THR A 96 6.93 -14.40 -15.14
N PRO A 97 6.21 -14.89 -14.11
CA PRO A 97 6.83 -15.57 -12.99
C PRO A 97 7.25 -17.01 -13.33
N ASP A 98 8.28 -17.50 -12.66
CA ASP A 98 8.57 -18.93 -12.59
C ASP A 98 7.51 -19.65 -11.75
N ALA A 99 7.26 -20.93 -12.05
CA ALA A 99 6.39 -21.78 -11.23
C ALA A 99 6.90 -21.94 -9.79
N VAL A 100 8.22 -21.91 -9.61
CA VAL A 100 8.89 -21.93 -8.30
C VAL A 100 9.76 -20.69 -8.16
N GLN A 101 9.53 -19.93 -7.10
CA GLN A 101 10.17 -18.63 -6.89
C GLN A 101 11.63 -18.77 -6.44
N ARG A 102 12.52 -18.04 -7.11
CA ARG A 102 13.94 -17.87 -6.78
C ARG A 102 14.15 -16.47 -6.19
N TYR A 103 15.06 -16.35 -5.24
CA TYR A 103 15.27 -15.08 -4.53
C TYR A 103 16.73 -14.63 -4.65
N GLU A 104 16.94 -13.32 -4.71
CA GLU A 104 18.22 -12.76 -4.31
C GLU A 104 18.39 -12.91 -2.80
N GLU A 105 19.60 -13.27 -2.39
CA GLU A 105 19.96 -13.45 -0.99
C GLU A 105 20.63 -12.19 -0.46
N PHE A 106 20.21 -11.78 0.72
CA PHE A 106 20.72 -10.63 1.44
C PHE A 106 21.21 -11.09 2.82
N GLU A 107 22.33 -10.53 3.24
CA GLU A 107 22.86 -10.79 4.57
C GLU A 107 21.86 -10.31 5.63
N LYS A 108 21.58 -11.17 6.60
CA LYS A 108 20.66 -10.86 7.71
C LYS A 108 21.40 -9.95 8.70
N PRO A 109 20.97 -8.70 8.90
CA PRO A 109 21.67 -7.80 9.80
C PRO A 109 21.41 -8.19 11.25
N ASP A 110 22.44 -8.16 12.10
CA ASP A 110 22.25 -8.10 13.55
C ASP A 110 21.79 -6.69 13.92
N LEU A 111 20.47 -6.49 14.03
CA LEU A 111 19.87 -5.18 14.32
C LEU A 111 20.36 -4.55 15.64
N LYS A 112 20.97 -5.32 16.55
CA LYS A 112 21.55 -4.77 17.78
C LYS A 112 22.86 -4.02 17.52
N LYS A 113 23.60 -4.42 16.47
CA LYS A 113 24.94 -3.93 16.14
C LYS A 113 25.01 -3.17 14.82
N ALA A 114 24.05 -3.39 13.93
CA ALA A 114 24.04 -2.79 12.61
C ALA A 114 24.07 -1.25 12.69
N SER A 115 24.96 -0.63 11.91
CA SER A 115 24.99 0.82 11.75
C SER A 115 23.82 1.28 10.90
N ARG A 116 23.47 2.58 10.99
CA ARG A 116 22.42 3.18 10.14
C ARG A 116 22.74 2.97 8.66
N GLU A 117 24.00 3.13 8.28
CA GLU A 117 24.49 3.02 6.91
C GLU A 117 24.29 1.59 6.37
N GLN A 118 24.57 0.56 7.17
CA GLN A 118 24.34 -0.83 6.79
C GLN A 118 22.86 -1.11 6.55
N ILE A 119 21.97 -0.55 7.39
CA ILE A 119 20.52 -0.68 7.23
C ILE A 119 20.03 0.03 5.98
N VAL A 120 20.51 1.26 5.74
CA VAL A 120 20.18 2.04 4.54
C VAL A 120 20.61 1.28 3.29
N GLU A 121 21.83 0.76 3.25
CA GLU A 121 22.36 0.03 2.09
C GLU A 121 21.59 -1.29 1.84
N LEU A 122 21.22 -2.02 2.90
CA LEU A 122 20.40 -3.22 2.80
C LEU A 122 19.05 -2.93 2.13
N LEU A 123 18.36 -1.87 2.57
CA LEU A 123 17.06 -1.47 2.03
C LEU A 123 17.16 -0.95 0.59
N LEU A 124 18.24 -0.23 0.26
CA LEU A 124 18.49 0.28 -1.09
C LEU A 124 18.77 -0.88 -2.06
N ARG A 125 19.66 -1.79 -1.70
CA ARG A 125 20.03 -2.95 -2.54
C ARG A 125 18.88 -3.94 -2.73
N SER A 126 18.06 -4.15 -1.69
CA SER A 126 16.87 -5.01 -1.77
C SER A 126 15.71 -4.37 -2.56
N GLY A 127 15.77 -3.06 -2.82
CA GLY A 127 14.70 -2.31 -3.48
C GLY A 127 13.47 -2.09 -2.59
N LEU A 128 13.61 -2.24 -1.27
CA LEU A 128 12.53 -1.98 -0.30
C LEU A 128 12.55 -0.55 0.24
N TRP A 129 13.61 0.23 0.00
CA TRP A 129 13.66 1.66 0.34
C TRP A 129 12.44 2.49 -0.15
N PRO A 130 11.89 2.26 -1.36
CA PRO A 130 10.70 2.98 -1.83
C PRO A 130 9.45 2.84 -0.95
N MET A 131 9.41 1.89 0.00
CA MET A 131 8.33 1.77 0.99
C MET A 131 8.34 2.89 2.04
N ILE A 132 9.46 3.60 2.17
CA ILE A 132 9.64 4.70 3.11
C ILE A 132 9.33 6.02 2.39
N VAL A 133 8.27 6.69 2.83
CA VAL A 133 7.79 7.94 2.21
C VAL A 133 8.03 9.11 3.16
N GLN A 134 8.70 10.15 2.68
CA GLN A 134 8.93 11.37 3.47
C GLN A 134 7.74 12.33 3.40
N ARG A 135 7.51 13.05 4.49
CA ARG A 135 6.54 14.15 4.61
C ARG A 135 7.28 15.46 4.90
N PRO A 136 6.81 16.61 4.39
CA PRO A 136 5.45 16.85 3.84
C PRO A 136 5.25 16.49 2.35
N TYR A 137 6.30 16.22 1.59
CA TYR A 137 6.22 16.11 0.12
C TYR A 137 5.52 14.86 -0.41
N GLY A 138 5.50 13.77 0.35
CA GLY A 138 4.85 12.52 -0.08
C GLY A 138 5.61 11.78 -1.18
N ILE A 139 6.94 11.92 -1.20
CA ILE A 139 7.85 11.24 -2.13
C ILE A 139 8.69 10.20 -1.39
N ILE A 140 9.42 9.35 -2.11
CA ILE A 140 10.38 8.41 -1.50
C ILE A 140 11.37 9.21 -0.63
N ALA A 141 11.66 8.71 0.57
CA ALA A 141 12.63 9.34 1.48
C ALA A 141 14.02 9.44 0.84
N ASP A 142 14.72 10.56 1.03
CA ASP A 142 16.14 10.65 0.66
C ASP A 142 16.99 9.82 1.65
N PRO A 143 17.79 8.84 1.21
CA PRO A 143 18.66 8.06 2.09
C PRO A 143 19.71 8.89 2.86
N ASN A 144 20.08 10.06 2.35
CA ASN A 144 21.04 10.95 2.98
C ASN A 144 20.41 11.75 4.14
N ASP A 145 19.10 11.91 4.11
CA ASP A 145 18.37 12.64 5.11
C ASP A 145 18.20 11.81 6.39
N THR A 146 18.06 12.52 7.51
CA THR A 146 17.75 11.91 8.80
C THR A 146 16.43 12.45 9.29
N PRO A 147 15.38 11.62 9.39
CA PRO A 147 14.06 12.10 9.78
C PRO A 147 14.06 12.42 11.27
N LYS A 148 13.31 13.46 11.64
CA LYS A 148 13.00 13.80 13.03
C LYS A 148 12.32 12.65 13.76
N ALA A 149 11.43 11.93 13.08
CA ALA A 149 10.72 10.77 13.60
C ALA A 149 10.21 9.87 12.45
N VAL A 150 9.85 8.63 12.79
CA VAL A 150 9.18 7.69 11.88
C VAL A 150 7.77 7.43 12.35
N PHE A 151 6.80 7.47 11.45
CA PHE A 151 5.39 7.26 11.74
C PHE A 151 4.83 6.04 11.00
N ILE A 152 4.14 5.20 11.76
CA ILE A 152 3.55 3.96 11.28
C ILE A 152 2.07 3.97 11.66
N SER A 153 1.20 3.88 10.66
CA SER A 153 -0.24 3.78 10.89
C SER A 153 -0.67 2.32 10.78
N ALA A 154 -1.21 1.77 11.87
CA ALA A 154 -1.65 0.38 11.95
C ALA A 154 -3.15 0.21 11.65
N PHE A 155 -3.81 1.24 11.10
CA PHE A 155 -5.20 1.16 10.67
C PHE A 155 -5.44 2.15 9.52
N ASP A 156 -6.45 1.86 8.70
CA ASP A 156 -6.95 2.78 7.70
C ASP A 156 -8.45 3.03 7.96
N SER A 157 -8.88 4.28 7.78
CA SER A 157 -10.28 4.69 7.95
C SER A 157 -10.95 4.99 6.62
N ALA A 158 -10.30 4.74 5.48
CA ALA A 158 -10.92 4.87 4.16
C ALA A 158 -12.12 3.92 4.00
N PRO A 159 -13.05 4.21 3.06
CA PRO A 159 -14.19 3.33 2.82
C PRO A 159 -13.75 1.93 2.43
N LEU A 160 -14.32 0.92 3.12
CA LEU A 160 -14.00 -0.50 2.93
C LEU A 160 -12.52 -0.87 3.18
N ALA A 161 -11.79 -0.03 3.91
CA ALA A 161 -10.39 -0.25 4.24
C ALA A 161 -10.13 -1.64 4.87
N PRO A 162 -8.95 -2.24 4.62
CA PRO A 162 -8.56 -3.50 5.23
C PRO A 162 -8.45 -3.36 6.76
N ASP A 163 -8.86 -4.41 7.48
CA ASP A 163 -8.51 -4.56 8.89
C ASP A 163 -7.09 -5.11 9.01
N TYR A 164 -6.13 -4.24 9.38
CA TYR A 164 -4.74 -4.66 9.54
C TYR A 164 -4.51 -5.60 10.71
N ASN A 165 -5.40 -5.68 11.70
CA ASN A 165 -5.28 -6.70 12.76
C ASN A 165 -5.53 -8.11 12.19
N PHE A 166 -6.50 -8.24 11.29
CA PHE A 166 -6.76 -9.49 10.59
C PHE A 166 -5.64 -9.82 9.60
N VAL A 167 -5.23 -8.84 8.78
CA VAL A 167 -4.22 -9.00 7.72
C VAL A 167 -2.85 -9.39 8.29
N LEU A 168 -2.47 -8.88 9.46
CA LEU A 168 -1.14 -9.04 10.05
C LEU A 168 -1.09 -9.93 11.29
N ARG A 169 -2.14 -10.72 11.55
CA ARG A 169 -2.24 -11.56 12.76
C ARG A 169 -1.05 -12.52 12.94
N ASP A 170 -0.47 -12.98 11.84
CA ASP A 170 0.63 -13.95 11.78
C ASP A 170 2.01 -13.27 11.53
N GLU A 171 2.05 -11.94 11.43
CA GLU A 171 3.24 -11.16 11.03
C GLU A 171 3.96 -10.50 12.22
N GLN A 172 3.60 -10.82 13.47
CA GLN A 172 4.11 -10.14 14.67
C GLN A 172 5.64 -10.11 14.76
N ARG A 173 6.30 -11.25 14.44
CA ARG A 173 7.77 -11.33 14.42
C ARG A 173 8.38 -10.38 13.38
N ASN A 174 7.74 -10.25 12.21
CA ASN A 174 8.22 -9.41 11.13
C ASN A 174 7.95 -7.93 11.44
N LEU A 175 6.78 -7.58 12.00
CA LEU A 175 6.49 -6.24 12.48
C LEU A 175 7.50 -5.76 13.53
N GLN A 176 7.83 -6.61 14.51
CA GLN A 176 8.82 -6.26 15.53
C GLN A 176 10.22 -6.01 14.94
N ALA A 177 10.65 -6.83 13.97
CA ALA A 177 11.92 -6.66 13.27
C ALA A 177 11.92 -5.38 12.43
N GLY A 178 10.82 -5.08 11.72
CA GLY A 178 10.66 -3.85 10.97
C GLY A 178 10.72 -2.60 11.85
N ILE A 179 10.07 -2.61 13.02
CA ILE A 179 10.14 -1.52 14.00
C ILE A 179 11.57 -1.29 14.48
N GLU A 180 12.27 -2.35 14.88
CA GLU A 180 13.64 -2.23 15.36
C GLU A 180 14.57 -1.68 14.27
N LEU A 181 14.35 -2.07 13.01
CA LEU A 181 15.03 -1.47 11.87
C LEU A 181 14.72 0.02 11.73
N MET A 182 13.45 0.43 11.81
CA MET A 182 13.06 1.86 11.74
C MET A 182 13.70 2.70 12.85
N ARG A 183 13.88 2.15 14.05
CA ARG A 183 14.57 2.82 15.17
C ARG A 183 16.04 3.11 14.88
N ARG A 184 16.68 2.36 13.97
CA ARG A 184 18.05 2.62 13.53
C ARG A 184 18.17 3.73 12.49
N LEU A 185 17.06 4.08 11.84
CA LEU A 185 17.02 5.09 10.79
C LEU A 185 16.81 6.52 11.31
N THR A 186 16.39 6.68 12.56
CA THR A 186 16.12 7.99 13.17
C THR A 186 16.77 8.09 14.56
N PRO A 187 17.33 9.26 14.94
CA PRO A 187 17.68 9.54 16.33
C PRO A 187 16.45 9.84 17.20
N GLY A 188 15.30 10.09 16.56
CA GLY A 188 14.04 10.37 17.24
C GLY A 188 13.24 9.13 17.56
N LYS A 189 11.92 9.27 17.56
CA LYS A 189 10.98 8.23 17.98
C LYS A 189 10.34 7.55 16.78
N VAL A 190 9.96 6.30 16.99
CA VAL A 190 9.05 5.57 16.09
C VAL A 190 7.67 5.61 16.72
N HIS A 191 6.70 6.20 16.03
CA HIS A 191 5.33 6.37 16.50
C HIS A 191 4.43 5.34 15.82
N LEU A 192 3.67 4.59 16.61
CA LEU A 192 2.68 3.61 16.13
C LEU A 192 1.28 4.09 16.46
N SER A 193 0.45 4.32 15.45
CA SER A 193 -0.93 4.76 15.63
C SER A 193 -1.91 3.60 15.46
N VAL A 194 -2.79 3.40 16.45
CA VAL A 194 -3.82 2.34 16.47
C VAL A 194 -5.22 2.94 16.60
N ARG A 195 -6.23 2.18 16.15
CA ARG A 195 -7.64 2.57 16.28
C ARG A 195 -8.17 2.17 17.66
N ALA A 196 -8.78 3.13 18.35
CA ALA A 196 -9.45 2.88 19.62
C ALA A 196 -10.51 1.76 19.47
N LYS A 197 -10.51 0.80 20.40
CA LYS A 197 -11.41 -0.38 20.43
C LYS A 197 -11.14 -1.41 19.32
N ALA A 198 -10.08 -1.26 18.55
CA ALA A 198 -9.67 -2.16 17.48
C ALA A 198 -8.13 -2.20 17.39
N GLU A 199 -7.45 -2.25 18.54
CA GLU A 199 -5.99 -2.22 18.64
C GLU A 199 -5.36 -3.58 18.28
N GLY A 200 -6.11 -4.67 18.44
CA GLY A 200 -5.64 -6.04 18.24
C GLY A 200 -4.37 -6.31 19.05
N ARG A 201 -3.34 -6.84 18.39
CA ARG A 201 -2.04 -7.18 18.98
C ARG A 201 -0.97 -6.10 18.77
N MET A 202 -1.32 -4.99 18.11
CA MET A 202 -0.37 -3.90 17.86
C MET A 202 0.25 -3.29 19.14
N PRO A 203 -0.46 -3.21 20.29
CA PRO A 203 0.14 -2.76 21.55
C PRO A 203 1.23 -3.67 22.13
N GLU A 204 1.36 -4.92 21.63
CA GLU A 204 2.43 -5.84 22.08
C GLU A 204 3.80 -5.46 21.51
N LEU A 205 3.83 -4.67 20.42
CA LEU A 205 5.05 -4.26 19.71
C LEU A 205 5.89 -3.30 20.58
N GLN A 206 7.19 -3.61 20.67
CA GLN A 206 8.14 -2.88 21.51
C GLN A 206 8.96 -1.87 20.70
N GLY A 207 9.47 -0.85 21.38
CA GLY A 207 10.33 0.17 20.77
C GLY A 207 9.57 1.27 20.00
N VAL A 208 8.26 1.38 20.22
CA VAL A 208 7.40 2.43 19.65
C VAL A 208 6.72 3.25 20.72
N GLU A 209 6.36 4.48 20.37
CA GLU A 209 5.36 5.23 21.11
C GLU A 209 3.98 4.94 20.53
N LEU A 210 3.15 4.28 21.33
CA LEU A 210 1.79 3.92 20.95
C LEU A 210 0.83 5.10 21.12
N HIS A 211 0.11 5.43 20.05
CA HIS A 211 -0.91 6.47 20.02
C HIS A 211 -2.26 5.88 19.63
N THR A 212 -3.28 6.11 20.45
CA THR A 212 -4.63 5.59 20.20
C THR A 212 -5.52 6.69 19.64
N PHE A 213 -6.11 6.45 18.48
CA PHE A 213 -6.97 7.40 17.77
C PHE A 213 -8.42 6.96 17.69
N ALA A 214 -9.34 7.90 17.86
CA ALA A 214 -10.78 7.69 17.71
C ALA A 214 -11.40 8.76 16.80
N GLY A 215 -12.43 8.41 16.04
CA GLY A 215 -13.14 9.34 15.17
C GLY A 215 -13.52 8.74 13.82
N LYS A 216 -14.03 9.61 12.93
CA LYS A 216 -14.39 9.27 11.55
C LYS A 216 -13.21 9.49 10.60
N HIS A 217 -13.31 9.02 9.37
CA HIS A 217 -12.35 9.35 8.32
C HIS A 217 -12.15 10.88 8.23
N PRO A 218 -10.90 11.40 8.17
CA PRO A 218 -9.63 10.72 7.89
C PRO A 218 -8.76 10.35 9.12
N VAL A 219 -9.35 9.81 10.20
CA VAL A 219 -8.60 9.42 11.42
C VAL A 219 -7.43 8.44 11.19
N GLY A 220 -7.51 7.59 10.16
CA GLY A 220 -6.44 6.67 9.76
C GLY A 220 -5.36 7.29 8.87
N ASN A 221 -5.49 8.57 8.49
CA ASN A 221 -4.50 9.23 7.65
C ASN A 221 -3.26 9.60 8.49
N VAL A 222 -2.09 9.10 8.09
CA VAL A 222 -0.82 9.34 8.81
C VAL A 222 -0.46 10.82 8.93
N GLY A 223 -0.80 11.67 7.95
CA GLY A 223 -0.56 13.12 8.02
C GLY A 223 -1.40 13.79 9.13
N VAL A 224 -2.64 13.33 9.32
CA VAL A 224 -3.48 13.79 10.42
C VAL A 224 -2.94 13.30 11.76
N GLN A 225 -2.40 12.09 11.81
CA GLN A 225 -1.77 11.53 13.01
C GLN A 225 -0.51 12.32 13.38
N ILE A 226 0.39 12.57 12.42
CA ILE A 226 1.58 13.40 12.57
C ILE A 226 1.22 14.76 13.16
N HIS A 227 0.20 15.44 12.60
CA HIS A 227 -0.24 16.75 13.08
C HIS A 227 -0.58 16.79 14.58
N HIS A 228 -1.17 15.71 15.12
CA HIS A 228 -1.59 15.66 16.53
C HIS A 228 -0.51 15.12 17.47
N VAL A 229 0.46 14.37 16.96
CA VAL A 229 1.48 13.68 17.78
C VAL A 229 2.79 14.47 17.81
N ASP A 230 3.38 14.73 16.65
CA ASP A 230 4.61 15.51 16.52
C ASP A 230 4.61 16.25 15.17
N PRO A 231 3.99 17.44 15.12
CA PRO A 231 3.78 18.18 13.88
C PRO A 231 5.10 18.61 13.23
N ILE A 232 5.08 18.69 11.90
CA ILE A 232 6.22 19.08 11.06
C ILE A 232 6.33 20.61 11.02
N ASN A 233 7.47 21.16 11.44
CA ASN A 233 7.79 22.58 11.27
C ASN A 233 8.70 22.82 10.06
N LYS A 234 9.02 24.09 9.78
CA LYS A 234 9.95 24.44 8.71
C LYS A 234 11.32 23.79 8.94
N GLY A 235 11.78 23.01 7.96
CA GLY A 235 13.04 22.27 8.02
C GLY A 235 12.91 20.86 8.61
N ASP A 236 11.78 20.54 9.25
CA ASP A 236 11.51 19.18 9.72
C ASP A 236 11.14 18.29 8.54
N ILE A 237 11.62 17.06 8.60
CA ILE A 237 11.19 15.95 7.77
C ILE A 237 10.86 14.76 8.66
N VAL A 238 9.80 14.04 8.34
CA VAL A 238 9.45 12.78 8.99
C VAL A 238 9.24 11.72 7.94
N TRP A 239 9.51 10.47 8.29
CA TRP A 239 9.28 9.35 7.40
C TRP A 239 8.04 8.57 7.82
N THR A 240 7.35 8.01 6.84
CA THR A 240 6.14 7.22 7.03
C THR A 240 6.28 5.89 6.32
N VAL A 241 5.78 4.82 6.94
CA VAL A 241 5.77 3.46 6.39
C VAL A 241 4.41 2.83 6.65
N ASN A 242 3.81 2.17 5.66
CA ASN A 242 2.59 1.39 5.88
C ASN A 242 2.91 0.13 6.71
N ILE A 243 1.98 -0.30 7.55
CA ILE A 243 2.22 -1.45 8.45
C ILE A 243 2.43 -2.78 7.71
N GLN A 244 1.82 -3.01 6.52
CA GLN A 244 2.13 -4.19 5.70
C GLN A 244 3.53 -4.10 5.08
N ASP A 245 3.91 -2.92 4.59
CA ASP A 245 5.25 -2.69 4.05
C ASP A 245 6.33 -2.88 5.14
N LEU A 246 6.03 -2.48 6.37
CA LEU A 246 6.88 -2.75 7.53
C LEU A 246 7.06 -4.25 7.79
N ALA A 247 6.01 -5.07 7.62
CA ALA A 247 6.11 -6.52 7.72
C ALA A 247 6.98 -7.10 6.59
N ILE A 248 6.89 -6.58 5.35
CA ILE A 248 7.76 -6.96 4.24
C ILE A 248 9.24 -6.65 4.59
N ILE A 249 9.52 -5.44 5.08
CA ILE A 249 10.85 -5.06 5.56
C ILE A 249 11.33 -5.99 6.67
N GLY A 250 10.46 -6.33 7.62
CA GLY A 250 10.75 -7.27 8.69
C GLY A 250 11.10 -8.67 8.21
N ARG A 251 10.42 -9.17 7.16
CA ARG A 251 10.76 -10.44 6.52
C ARG A 251 12.13 -10.42 5.86
N LEU A 252 12.52 -9.31 5.20
CA LEU A 252 13.88 -9.18 4.67
C LEU A 252 14.92 -9.40 5.78
N VAL A 253 14.73 -8.76 6.94
CA VAL A 253 15.64 -8.92 8.09
C VAL A 253 15.68 -10.36 8.59
N ASN A 254 14.52 -10.99 8.76
CA ASN A 254 14.41 -12.32 9.35
C ASN A 254 14.85 -13.45 8.39
N GLU A 255 14.53 -13.30 7.10
CA GLU A 255 14.67 -14.35 6.10
C GLU A 255 15.85 -14.13 5.16
N GLY A 256 16.33 -12.90 4.99
CA GLY A 256 17.42 -12.57 4.08
C GLY A 256 17.00 -12.59 2.60
N ARG A 257 15.72 -12.42 2.30
CA ARG A 257 15.17 -12.41 0.94
C ARG A 257 14.01 -11.44 0.79
N VAL A 258 13.78 -10.97 -0.42
CA VAL A 258 12.68 -10.07 -0.75
C VAL A 258 11.41 -10.89 -0.98
N ASP A 259 10.59 -11.00 0.07
CA ASP A 259 9.26 -11.60 0.00
C ASP A 259 8.18 -10.50 -0.08
N MET A 260 7.63 -10.32 -1.28
CA MET A 260 6.63 -9.29 -1.60
C MET A 260 5.17 -9.77 -1.45
N HIS A 261 4.91 -10.90 -0.75
CA HIS A 261 3.53 -11.29 -0.47
C HIS A 261 2.84 -10.24 0.42
N LYS A 262 1.60 -9.88 0.13
CA LYS A 262 0.77 -9.05 1.01
C LYS A 262 -0.68 -9.47 0.92
N THR A 263 -1.46 -9.11 1.91
CA THR A 263 -2.91 -9.40 1.90
C THR A 263 -3.65 -8.14 1.51
N VAL A 264 -4.45 -8.22 0.45
CA VAL A 264 -5.30 -7.11 0.00
C VAL A 264 -6.76 -7.40 0.30
N ALA A 265 -7.49 -6.37 0.72
CA ALA A 265 -8.94 -6.47 0.82
C ALA A 265 -9.56 -6.31 -0.58
N VAL A 266 -10.28 -7.32 -1.06
CA VAL A 266 -11.05 -7.25 -2.30
C VAL A 266 -12.49 -6.89 -1.96
N THR A 267 -12.91 -5.70 -2.39
CA THR A 267 -14.06 -4.99 -1.81
C THR A 267 -14.90 -4.31 -2.88
N GLY A 268 -16.07 -3.81 -2.46
CA GLY A 268 -16.96 -3.00 -3.29
C GLY A 268 -18.21 -3.75 -3.74
N SER A 269 -19.20 -3.02 -4.23
CA SER A 269 -20.53 -3.58 -4.50
C SER A 269 -20.54 -4.55 -5.66
N GLU A 270 -19.55 -4.51 -6.56
CA GLU A 270 -19.47 -5.38 -7.73
C GLU A 270 -18.70 -6.68 -7.47
N ILE A 271 -18.13 -6.85 -6.27
CA ILE A 271 -17.55 -8.12 -5.84
C ILE A 271 -18.65 -9.02 -5.29
N GLU A 272 -18.71 -10.28 -5.75
CA GLU A 272 -19.74 -11.22 -5.33
C GLU A 272 -19.54 -11.67 -3.87
N LYS A 273 -18.30 -12.04 -3.53
CA LYS A 273 -17.87 -12.47 -2.19
C LYS A 273 -16.67 -11.62 -1.73
N PRO A 274 -16.89 -10.41 -1.19
CA PRO A 274 -15.81 -9.58 -0.67
C PRO A 274 -15.02 -10.31 0.42
N ALA A 275 -13.70 -10.38 0.27
CA ALA A 275 -12.82 -11.17 1.14
C ALA A 275 -11.39 -10.61 1.12
N TYR A 276 -10.53 -11.19 1.96
CA TYR A 276 -9.10 -10.93 1.92
C TYR A 276 -8.41 -11.94 1.01
N VAL A 277 -7.51 -11.44 0.17
CA VAL A 277 -6.75 -12.25 -0.79
C VAL A 277 -5.27 -11.99 -0.57
N ARG A 278 -4.50 -13.05 -0.31
CA ARG A 278 -3.04 -12.97 -0.29
C ARG A 278 -2.52 -13.02 -1.73
N ILE A 279 -1.68 -12.06 -2.07
CA ILE A 279 -1.12 -11.83 -3.40
C ILE A 279 0.39 -11.58 -3.27
N ILE A 280 1.12 -11.66 -4.38
CA ILE A 280 2.43 -11.01 -4.49
C ILE A 280 2.20 -9.59 -5.06
N ALA A 281 2.92 -8.59 -4.55
CA ALA A 281 2.78 -7.20 -5.00
C ALA A 281 2.95 -7.07 -6.53
N GLY A 282 2.13 -6.22 -7.16
CA GLY A 282 2.13 -6.05 -8.61
C GLY A 282 1.34 -7.11 -9.37
N ALA A 283 0.56 -7.97 -8.70
CA ALA A 283 -0.31 -8.97 -9.37
C ALA A 283 -1.35 -8.31 -10.30
N ARG A 284 -1.74 -9.03 -11.36
CA ARG A 284 -2.87 -8.61 -12.22
C ARG A 284 -4.20 -8.70 -11.50
N VAL A 285 -5.06 -7.74 -11.78
CA VAL A 285 -6.39 -7.61 -11.15
C VAL A 285 -7.26 -8.84 -11.42
N ASP A 286 -7.26 -9.37 -12.64
CA ASP A 286 -7.98 -10.59 -13.03
C ASP A 286 -7.63 -11.81 -12.17
N SER A 287 -6.36 -11.92 -11.78
CA SER A 287 -5.82 -13.02 -10.97
C SER A 287 -6.25 -12.87 -9.52
N VAL A 288 -6.34 -11.62 -9.04
CA VAL A 288 -6.80 -11.29 -7.69
C VAL A 288 -8.31 -11.50 -7.55
N VAL A 289 -9.11 -11.09 -8.53
CA VAL A 289 -10.57 -11.27 -8.47
C VAL A 289 -11.01 -12.66 -8.90
N LYS A 290 -10.30 -13.34 -9.83
CA LYS A 290 -10.57 -14.72 -10.28
C LYS A 290 -12.05 -15.01 -10.56
N GLY A 291 -12.74 -14.11 -11.25
CA GLY A 291 -14.17 -14.24 -11.55
C GLY A 291 -15.12 -14.00 -10.37
N ASN A 292 -14.63 -13.61 -9.20
CA ASN A 292 -15.40 -13.16 -8.02
C ASN A 292 -16.01 -11.77 -8.25
N VAL A 293 -16.72 -11.61 -9.35
CA VAL A 293 -17.28 -10.35 -9.85
C VAL A 293 -18.72 -10.63 -10.24
N LYS A 294 -19.64 -9.77 -9.80
CA LYS A 294 -21.06 -9.95 -10.09
C LYS A 294 -21.33 -9.89 -11.59
N ALA A 295 -22.25 -10.74 -12.05
CA ALA A 295 -22.74 -10.70 -13.42
C ALA A 295 -23.31 -9.30 -13.74
N GLN A 296 -22.80 -8.71 -14.81
CA GLN A 296 -23.21 -7.38 -15.27
C GLN A 296 -24.42 -7.50 -16.19
N LYS A 297 -25.37 -6.56 -16.06
CA LYS A 297 -26.47 -6.45 -17.03
C LYS A 297 -25.94 -5.80 -18.32
N GLU A 298 -26.70 -5.93 -19.39
CA GLU A 298 -26.36 -5.25 -20.65
C GLU A 298 -26.27 -3.73 -20.42
N GLY A 299 -25.14 -3.14 -20.83
CA GLY A 299 -24.84 -1.73 -20.62
C GLY A 299 -24.24 -1.38 -19.24
N ASP A 300 -23.99 -2.36 -18.37
CA ASP A 300 -23.31 -2.12 -17.09
C ASP A 300 -21.80 -2.29 -17.25
N SER A 301 -21.03 -1.39 -16.63
CA SER A 301 -19.58 -1.47 -16.59
C SER A 301 -19.05 -1.32 -15.16
N ILE A 302 -17.96 -2.04 -14.87
CA ILE A 302 -17.32 -2.06 -13.56
C ILE A 302 -16.06 -1.22 -13.61
N ARG A 303 -15.91 -0.37 -12.61
CA ARG A 303 -14.66 0.32 -12.30
C ARG A 303 -13.86 -0.48 -11.29
N PHE A 304 -12.71 -0.99 -11.71
CA PHE A 304 -11.70 -1.50 -10.79
C PHE A 304 -10.78 -0.36 -10.36
N ILE A 305 -10.48 -0.31 -9.05
CA ILE A 305 -9.65 0.70 -8.43
C ILE A 305 -8.59 -0.01 -7.60
N SER A 306 -7.33 0.19 -7.96
CA SER A 306 -6.20 -0.17 -7.12
C SER A 306 -6.11 0.82 -5.97
N GLY A 307 -6.58 0.41 -4.79
CA GLY A 307 -6.77 1.24 -3.60
C GLY A 307 -8.26 1.44 -3.25
N ASN A 308 -8.50 2.42 -2.38
CA ASN A 308 -9.85 2.83 -1.98
C ASN A 308 -10.47 3.82 -2.99
N VAL A 309 -11.76 4.11 -2.85
CA VAL A 309 -12.50 5.00 -3.77
C VAL A 309 -12.11 6.48 -3.72
N LEU A 310 -11.41 6.93 -2.67
CA LEU A 310 -11.08 8.34 -2.45
C LEU A 310 -9.75 8.72 -3.09
N THR A 311 -8.76 7.84 -3.00
CA THR A 311 -7.37 8.12 -3.40
C THR A 311 -6.75 7.02 -4.26
N GLY A 312 -7.50 5.95 -4.54
CA GLY A 312 -7.03 4.86 -5.40
C GLY A 312 -6.98 5.26 -6.88
N THR A 313 -6.29 4.45 -7.66
CA THR A 313 -6.12 4.67 -9.10
C THR A 313 -7.00 3.70 -9.89
N LYS A 314 -7.75 4.20 -10.88
CA LYS A 314 -8.51 3.36 -11.81
C LYS A 314 -7.55 2.41 -12.53
N THR A 315 -7.89 1.13 -12.55
CA THR A 315 -7.11 0.09 -13.23
C THR A 315 -8.06 -0.77 -14.06
N ALA A 316 -7.55 -1.37 -15.13
CA ALA A 316 -8.31 -2.31 -15.93
C ALA A 316 -8.32 -3.70 -15.27
N LEU A 317 -9.20 -4.59 -15.73
CA LEU A 317 -9.25 -5.97 -15.24
C LEU A 317 -7.97 -6.75 -15.57
N ASP A 318 -7.36 -6.48 -16.71
CA ASP A 318 -6.04 -6.97 -17.13
C ASP A 318 -4.88 -6.06 -16.67
N GLY A 319 -5.19 -5.00 -15.91
CA GLY A 319 -4.22 -4.14 -15.25
C GLY A 319 -3.67 -4.77 -13.97
N PHE A 320 -2.92 -3.98 -13.19
CA PHE A 320 -2.18 -4.47 -12.02
C PHE A 320 -2.59 -3.73 -10.73
N VAL A 321 -2.39 -4.40 -9.60
CA VAL A 321 -2.49 -3.78 -8.27
C VAL A 321 -1.22 -2.96 -8.02
N GLY A 322 -1.39 -1.66 -7.80
CA GLY A 322 -0.29 -0.71 -7.59
C GLY A 322 0.52 -0.97 -6.32
N PHE A 323 1.74 -0.45 -6.30
CA PHE A 323 2.75 -0.70 -5.28
C PHE A 323 2.24 -0.45 -3.86
N TYR A 324 1.71 0.75 -3.59
CA TYR A 324 1.22 1.16 -2.26
C TYR A 324 -0.23 0.71 -1.95
N ALA A 325 -0.91 0.01 -2.85
CA ALA A 325 -2.31 -0.37 -2.66
C ALA A 325 -2.45 -1.58 -1.73
N ASN A 326 -3.29 -1.47 -0.70
CA ASN A 326 -3.62 -2.54 0.25
C ASN A 326 -5.08 -3.02 0.13
N GLN A 327 -5.77 -2.53 -0.89
CA GLN A 327 -7.17 -2.79 -1.17
C GLN A 327 -7.36 -2.77 -2.69
N LEU A 328 -8.24 -3.62 -3.20
CA LEU A 328 -8.75 -3.58 -4.55
C LEU A 328 -10.26 -3.36 -4.45
N THR A 329 -10.77 -2.30 -5.07
CA THR A 329 -12.19 -1.94 -4.98
C THR A 329 -12.85 -2.06 -6.36
N ALA A 330 -13.99 -2.74 -6.44
CA ALA A 330 -14.82 -2.79 -7.63
C ALA A 330 -16.19 -2.15 -7.39
N ILE A 331 -16.50 -1.10 -8.13
CA ILE A 331 -17.77 -0.34 -8.05
C ILE A 331 -18.38 -0.17 -9.45
N PRO A 332 -19.67 0.19 -9.57
CA PRO A 332 -20.23 0.59 -10.85
C PRO A 332 -19.50 1.80 -11.42
N GLU A 333 -19.30 1.85 -12.73
CA GLU A 333 -18.62 2.98 -13.40
C GLU A 333 -19.41 4.29 -13.26
N GLY A 334 -20.73 4.21 -13.23
CA GLY A 334 -21.63 5.37 -13.11
C GLY A 334 -21.89 6.09 -14.43
N ASP A 335 -21.73 5.39 -15.55
CA ASP A 335 -21.89 5.84 -16.94
C ASP A 335 -23.35 5.79 -17.45
N LYS A 336 -24.33 5.70 -16.53
CA LYS A 336 -25.76 5.67 -16.86
C LYS A 336 -26.39 7.05 -16.75
N TYR A 337 -27.09 7.46 -17.80
CA TYR A 337 -27.88 8.68 -17.81
C TYR A 337 -29.17 8.51 -17.01
N GLU A 338 -29.44 9.44 -16.10
CA GLU A 338 -30.71 9.52 -15.38
C GLU A 338 -31.67 10.43 -16.15
N LEU A 339 -32.86 9.90 -16.48
CA LEU A 339 -33.94 10.71 -17.02
C LEU A 339 -34.25 11.86 -16.05
N LEU A 340 -34.14 13.11 -16.53
CA LEU A 340 -34.34 14.32 -15.73
C LEU A 340 -33.49 14.36 -14.44
N GLY A 341 -32.24 13.92 -14.49
CA GLY A 341 -31.37 13.80 -13.30
C GLY A 341 -31.17 15.09 -12.47
N TRP A 342 -31.46 16.27 -13.02
CA TRP A 342 -31.45 17.55 -12.29
C TRP A 342 -32.78 17.86 -11.57
N ALA A 343 -33.90 17.31 -12.03
CA ALA A 343 -35.24 17.55 -11.47
C ALA A 343 -35.71 16.41 -10.55
N MET A 344 -35.17 15.19 -10.72
CA MET A 344 -35.61 14.03 -9.97
C MET A 344 -35.22 14.12 -8.48
N PRO A 345 -36.15 13.84 -7.55
CA PRO A 345 -35.85 13.80 -6.13
C PRO A 345 -34.92 12.61 -5.85
N ARG A 346 -33.68 12.88 -5.46
CA ARG A 346 -32.59 11.90 -5.29
C ARG A 346 -32.69 11.13 -3.96
N LEU A 347 -33.88 10.59 -3.64
CA LEU A 347 -34.21 9.99 -2.34
C LEU A 347 -33.32 8.80 -1.94
N LYS A 348 -32.73 8.11 -2.91
CA LYS A 348 -31.85 6.94 -2.69
C LYS A 348 -30.36 7.27 -2.82
N LYS A 349 -29.98 8.55 -2.97
CA LYS A 349 -28.58 8.95 -3.04
C LYS A 349 -28.13 9.56 -1.73
N PHE A 350 -26.91 9.21 -1.33
CA PHE A 350 -26.27 9.80 -0.17
C PHE A 350 -25.99 11.30 -0.43
N SER A 351 -26.30 12.16 0.55
CA SER A 351 -25.94 13.58 0.53
C SER A 351 -25.45 14.01 1.91
N VAL A 352 -24.31 14.70 1.94
CA VAL A 352 -23.70 15.23 3.18
C VAL A 352 -24.50 16.40 3.73
N TYR A 353 -25.07 17.20 2.83
CA TYR A 353 -25.99 18.29 3.16
C TYR A 353 -27.40 17.82 2.87
N ALA A 354 -28.31 17.89 3.84
CA ALA A 354 -29.71 17.59 3.60
C ALA A 354 -30.30 18.61 2.61
N ARG A 355 -30.21 18.35 1.30
CA ARG A 355 -30.97 19.09 0.29
C ARG A 355 -32.28 18.35 0.05
N LEU A 356 -33.25 18.58 0.93
CA LEU A 356 -34.64 18.66 0.48
C LEU A 356 -34.83 20.09 -0.03
N LEU A 357 -34.75 20.28 -1.35
CA LEU A 357 -35.45 21.39 -1.97
C LEU A 357 -36.88 20.89 -2.22
N LEU A 358 -37.71 20.98 -1.17
CA LEU A 358 -39.14 21.10 -1.37
C LEU A 358 -39.35 22.55 -1.84
N VAL A 359 -39.79 22.71 -3.09
CA VAL A 359 -40.53 23.90 -3.50
C VAL A 359 -42.00 23.52 -3.51
#